data_AF-A0A656JXJ7-F1
#
_entry.id   AF-A0A656JXJ7-F1
#
_cell.length_a   1.000
_cell.length_b   1.000
_cell.length_c   1.000
_cell.angle_alpha   90.00
_cell.angle_beta   90.00
_cell.angle_gamma   90.00
#
_symmetry.space_group_name_H-M   'P 1'
#
loop_
_entity.id
_entity.type
_entity.pdbx_description
1 polymer ?
#
loop_
_entity_poly.entity_id
_entity_poly.type
_entity_poly.pdbx_seq_one_letter_code
_entity_poly.pdbx_strand_id
1 'polypeptide(L)'
;MENGIYHLQPCDDGSLISTLLASVEHAQTGMRFNDGRCDRQGRFWAGTMLMDMAAGAVVGALYRYSAGQKTLEAQLKDLIVPNGLAFSPDGKTMYLSDSHPSVQKIWAFDYDTDSGTPHDRRLFVDMN
;
A
#
# COMPACT_ATOMS: atom_id res chain seq x y z
N MET A 1 12.31 1.48 5.43
CA MET A 1 10.94 1.29 4.92
C MET A 1 10.01 0.69 5.98
N GLU A 2 10.31 0.86 7.28
CA GLU A 2 9.59 0.12 8.34
C GLU A 2 8.70 1.03 9.18
N ASN A 3 8.90 2.32 9.18
CA ASN A 3 8.30 3.22 10.18
C ASN A 3 7.47 4.36 9.57
N GLY A 4 7.47 4.52 8.25
CA GLY A 4 6.67 5.56 7.60
C GLY A 4 7.05 5.87 6.16
N ILE A 5 6.45 6.95 5.67
CA ILE A 5 6.70 7.55 4.36
C ILE A 5 7.61 8.76 4.53
N TYR A 6 8.60 8.86 3.66
CA TYR A 6 9.65 9.87 3.73
C TYR A 6 9.69 10.70 2.46
N HIS A 7 9.99 12.00 2.63
CA HIS A 7 10.47 12.85 1.55
C HIS A 7 11.99 12.79 1.54
N LEU A 8 12.57 12.50 0.38
CA LEU A 8 14.00 12.49 0.17
C LEU A 8 14.38 13.68 -0.70
N GLN A 9 15.27 14.52 -0.19
CA GLN A 9 15.87 15.62 -0.94
C GLN A 9 17.33 15.27 -1.24
N PRO A 10 17.70 15.09 -2.52
CA PRO A 10 19.11 14.92 -2.89
C PRO A 10 19.87 16.25 -2.80
N CYS A 11 21.12 16.15 -2.38
CA CYS A 11 22.07 17.26 -2.31
C CYS A 11 23.14 17.12 -3.40
N ASP A 12 23.77 18.24 -3.79
CA ASP A 12 24.80 18.26 -4.84
C ASP A 12 26.06 17.48 -4.46
N ASP A 13 26.31 17.26 -3.16
CA ASP A 13 27.41 16.44 -2.64
C ASP A 13 27.12 14.92 -2.67
N GLY A 14 25.97 14.52 -3.20
CA GLY A 14 25.52 13.13 -3.27
C GLY A 14 24.86 12.63 -1.99
N SER A 15 24.71 13.45 -0.95
CA SER A 15 23.96 13.09 0.25
C SER A 15 22.44 13.18 0.03
N LEU A 16 21.68 12.53 0.92
CA LEU A 16 20.21 12.60 0.95
C LEU A 16 19.76 13.15 2.30
N ILE A 17 18.96 14.21 2.28
CA ILE A 17 18.19 14.65 3.45
C ILE A 17 16.87 13.87 3.45
N SER A 18 16.61 13.16 4.54
CA SER A 18 15.39 12.39 4.74
C SER A 18 14.49 13.05 5.78
N THR A 19 13.24 13.34 5.40
CA THR A 19 12.23 13.91 6.29
C THR A 19 11.05 12.95 6.39
N LEU A 20 10.71 12.53 7.62
CA LEU A 20 9.51 11.73 7.87
C LEU A 20 8.26 12.58 7.59
N LEU A 21 7.43 12.16 6.64
CA LEU A 21 6.18 12.81 6.31
C LEU A 21 5.04 12.28 7.18
N ALA A 22 4.90 10.96 7.24
CA ALA A 22 3.89 10.28 8.03
C ALA A 22 4.43 8.98 8.61
N SER A 23 4.17 8.72 9.89
CA SER A 23 4.49 7.46 10.54
C SER A 23 3.41 6.40 10.30
N VAL A 24 3.74 5.13 10.57
CA VAL A 24 2.78 4.04 10.66
C VAL A 24 3.02 3.26 11.94
N GLU A 25 1.95 2.80 12.56
CA GLU A 25 2.00 1.77 13.59
C GLU A 25 1.64 0.43 12.96
N HIS A 26 2.56 -0.53 13.01
CA HIS A 26 2.35 -1.86 12.47
C HIS A 26 1.54 -2.73 13.42
N ALA A 27 0.84 -3.72 12.88
CA ALA A 27 0.11 -4.69 13.68
C ALA A 27 1.04 -5.55 14.55
N GLN A 28 2.29 -5.75 14.14
CA GLN A 28 3.31 -6.48 14.90
C GLN A 28 4.74 -6.11 14.47
N THR A 29 5.73 -6.60 15.21
CA THR A 29 7.16 -6.44 14.89
C THR A 29 7.54 -7.22 13.63
N GLY A 30 8.64 -6.79 12.97
CA GLY A 30 9.12 -7.44 11.76
C GLY A 30 8.31 -7.10 10.50
N MET A 31 7.47 -6.07 10.54
CA MET A 31 6.72 -5.58 9.39
C MET A 31 7.47 -4.48 8.63
N ARG A 32 7.19 -4.39 7.33
CA ARG A 32 7.73 -3.34 6.45
C ARG A 32 6.69 -2.87 5.44
N PHE A 33 6.90 -1.69 4.88
CA PHE A 33 6.30 -1.32 3.61
C PHE A 33 6.86 -2.18 2.48
N ASN A 34 6.04 -2.35 1.45
CA ASN A 34 6.31 -3.14 0.28
C ASN A 34 6.07 -2.31 -0.98
N ASP A 35 5.11 -2.69 -1.82
CA ASP A 35 4.85 -2.00 -3.07
C ASP A 35 3.98 -0.75 -2.86
N GLY A 36 4.12 0.22 -3.77
CA GLY A 36 3.38 1.48 -3.68
C GLY A 36 3.22 2.21 -5.00
N ARG A 37 2.16 3.02 -5.09
CA ARG A 37 1.80 3.77 -6.30
C ARG A 37 0.94 4.99 -5.98
N CYS A 38 1.07 6.04 -6.77
CA CYS A 38 0.12 7.14 -6.72
C CYS A 38 -1.17 6.80 -7.48
N ASP A 39 -2.32 7.22 -6.96
CA ASP A 39 -3.53 7.31 -7.77
C ASP A 39 -3.51 8.55 -8.68
N ARG A 40 -4.59 8.75 -9.44
CA ARG A 40 -4.72 9.86 -10.41
C ARG A 40 -4.76 11.24 -9.76
N GLN A 41 -5.12 11.33 -8.48
CA GLN A 41 -5.14 12.58 -7.69
C GLN A 41 -3.77 12.85 -7.05
N GLY A 42 -2.80 11.94 -7.18
CA GLY A 42 -1.47 12.06 -6.60
C GLY A 42 -1.38 11.59 -5.16
N ARG A 43 -2.41 10.93 -4.61
CA ARG A 43 -2.32 10.33 -3.26
C ARG A 43 -1.46 9.09 -3.36
N PHE A 44 -0.48 8.96 -2.47
CA PHE A 44 0.46 7.84 -2.50
C PHE A 44 -0.10 6.68 -1.69
N TRP A 45 -0.26 5.52 -2.33
CA TRP A 45 -0.71 4.28 -1.71
C TRP A 45 0.47 3.35 -1.51
N ALA A 46 0.53 2.66 -0.39
CA ALA A 46 1.58 1.69 -0.11
C ALA A 46 1.07 0.54 0.76
N GLY A 47 1.46 -0.68 0.40
CA GLY A 47 1.17 -1.91 1.14
C GLY A 47 2.21 -2.20 2.19
N THR A 48 1.82 -2.90 3.26
CA THR A 48 2.73 -3.48 4.26
C THR A 48 2.56 -4.99 4.33
N MET A 49 3.59 -5.64 4.86
CA MET A 49 3.66 -7.09 5.03
C MET A 49 4.56 -7.46 6.20
N LEU A 50 4.39 -8.67 6.72
CA LEU A 50 5.37 -9.31 7.59
C LEU A 50 6.58 -9.77 6.77
N MET A 51 7.80 -9.52 7.25
CA MET A 51 9.02 -9.97 6.57
C MET A 51 9.18 -11.49 6.57
N ASP A 52 8.72 -12.16 7.64
CA ASP A 52 8.62 -13.62 7.67
C ASP A 52 7.44 -14.09 6.80
N MET A 53 7.74 -14.28 5.52
CA MET A 53 6.81 -14.79 4.52
C MET A 53 6.31 -16.21 4.85
N ALA A 54 7.12 -17.04 5.48
CA ALA A 54 6.78 -18.44 5.73
C ALA A 54 5.66 -18.57 6.79
N ALA A 55 5.53 -17.59 7.68
CA ALA A 55 4.45 -17.53 8.66
C ALA A 55 3.07 -17.34 8.02
N GLY A 56 2.98 -16.82 6.79
CA GLY A 56 1.70 -16.60 6.10
C GLY A 56 0.73 -15.73 6.89
N ALA A 57 1.25 -14.79 7.69
CA ALA A 57 0.45 -14.01 8.62
C ALA A 57 -0.44 -12.99 7.89
N VAL A 58 -1.73 -12.99 8.18
CA VAL A 58 -2.73 -12.08 7.60
C VAL A 58 -2.72 -10.75 8.37
N VAL A 59 -1.61 -10.02 8.29
CA VAL A 59 -1.36 -8.77 9.04
C VAL A 59 -0.98 -7.59 8.13
N GLY A 60 -0.82 -7.84 6.83
CA GLY A 60 -0.57 -6.81 5.84
C GLY A 60 -1.77 -5.89 5.65
N ALA A 61 -1.48 -4.63 5.33
CA ALA A 61 -2.49 -3.60 5.12
C ALA A 61 -2.09 -2.68 3.97
N LEU A 62 -3.07 -1.99 3.38
CA LEU A 62 -2.85 -0.93 2.40
C LEU A 62 -3.14 0.42 3.05
N TYR A 63 -2.21 1.35 2.91
CA TYR A 63 -2.28 2.70 3.45
C TYR A 63 -2.32 3.72 2.32
N ARG A 64 -2.89 4.87 2.62
CA ARG A 64 -2.93 6.03 1.73
C ARG A 64 -2.35 7.24 2.44
N TYR A 65 -1.35 7.85 1.85
CA TYR A 65 -0.80 9.13 2.25
C TYR A 65 -1.41 10.26 1.41
N SER A 66 -1.89 11.29 2.09
CA SER A 66 -2.24 12.58 1.50
C SER A 66 -1.43 13.69 2.17
N ALA A 67 -1.12 14.75 1.43
CA ALA A 67 -0.26 15.83 1.92
C ALA A 67 -0.80 16.41 3.24
N GLY A 68 0.12 16.61 4.20
CA GLY A 68 -0.20 17.14 5.53
C GLY A 68 -0.54 16.09 6.59
N GLN A 69 -0.84 14.84 6.20
CA GLN A 69 -1.10 13.75 7.15
C GLN A 69 0.19 13.37 7.91
N LYS A 70 0.07 13.13 9.22
CA LYS A 70 1.20 12.80 10.11
C LYS A 70 1.27 11.33 10.53
N THR A 71 0.13 10.65 10.53
CA THR A 71 0.02 9.22 10.87
C THR A 71 -0.84 8.54 9.82
N LEU A 72 -0.41 7.37 9.36
CA LEU A 72 -1.13 6.58 8.37
C LEU A 72 -2.17 5.68 9.03
N GLU A 73 -3.37 5.67 8.44
CA GLU A 73 -4.45 4.76 8.80
C GLU A 73 -4.65 3.73 7.70
N ALA A 74 -4.81 2.47 8.10
CA ALA A 74 -5.05 1.38 7.16
C ALA A 74 -6.40 1.56 6.46
N GLN A 75 -6.36 1.61 5.13
CA GLN A 75 -7.55 1.73 4.26
C GLN A 75 -8.10 0.36 3.88
N LEU A 76 -7.21 -0.63 3.72
CA LEU A 76 -7.56 -2.04 3.57
C LEU A 76 -6.69 -2.87 4.51
N LYS A 77 -7.26 -3.95 5.04
CA LYS A 77 -6.61 -4.90 5.94
C LYS A 77 -6.77 -6.31 5.40
N ASP A 78 -6.29 -7.28 6.18
CA ASP A 78 -6.42 -8.71 5.91
C ASP A 78 -5.73 -9.13 4.61
N LEU A 79 -4.50 -8.63 4.42
CA LEU A 79 -3.59 -8.98 3.34
C LEU A 79 -2.40 -9.75 3.90
N ILE A 80 -1.72 -10.54 3.06
CA ILE A 80 -0.45 -11.18 3.43
C ILE A 80 0.70 -10.44 2.71
N VAL A 81 0.65 -10.36 1.38
CA VAL A 81 1.72 -9.74 0.57
C VAL A 81 1.13 -8.88 -0.55
N PRO A 82 0.69 -7.64 -0.25
CA PRO A 82 0.23 -6.72 -1.28
C PRO A 82 1.39 -6.30 -2.19
N ASN A 83 1.34 -6.71 -3.46
CA ASN A 83 2.48 -6.68 -4.39
C ASN A 83 2.06 -6.25 -5.81
N GLY A 84 1.27 -5.19 -5.87
CA GLY A 84 0.79 -4.63 -7.12
C GLY A 84 -0.49 -3.84 -6.90
N LEU A 85 -0.45 -2.58 -7.32
CA LEU A 85 -1.58 -1.66 -7.27
C LEU A 85 -1.75 -1.00 -8.63
N ALA A 86 -2.96 -1.04 -9.17
CA ALA A 86 -3.29 -0.38 -10.42
C ALA A 86 -4.67 0.27 -10.36
N PHE A 87 -4.89 1.22 -11.24
CA PHE A 87 -6.17 1.88 -11.42
C PHE A 87 -6.56 1.76 -12.90
N SER A 88 -7.85 1.57 -13.18
CA SER A 88 -8.37 1.58 -14.55
C SER A 88 -8.08 2.92 -15.24
N PRO A 89 -8.05 2.98 -16.58
CA PRO A 89 -7.81 4.22 -17.30
C PRO A 89 -8.79 5.36 -16.98
N ASP A 90 -10.05 5.03 -16.66
CA ASP A 90 -11.06 5.99 -16.22
C ASP A 90 -10.98 6.33 -14.72
N GLY A 91 -10.10 5.63 -13.98
CA GLY A 91 -9.85 5.81 -12.55
C GLY A 91 -10.90 5.19 -11.62
N LYS A 92 -11.96 4.57 -12.14
CA LYS A 92 -13.11 4.10 -11.36
C LYS A 92 -12.94 2.71 -10.76
N THR A 93 -11.88 1.99 -11.13
CA THR A 93 -11.58 0.67 -10.58
C THR A 93 -10.16 0.64 -10.06
N MET A 94 -10.00 0.23 -8.80
CA MET A 94 -8.71 -0.09 -8.21
C MET A 94 -8.49 -1.61 -8.27
N TYR A 95 -7.29 -2.03 -8.65
CA TYR A 95 -6.86 -3.41 -8.66
C TYR A 95 -5.71 -3.60 -7.67
N LEU A 96 -5.82 -4.59 -6.79
CA LEU A 96 -4.82 -4.92 -5.78
C LEU A 96 -4.52 -6.41 -5.82
N SER A 97 -3.26 -6.78 -5.98
CA SER A 97 -2.80 -8.16 -5.87
C SER A 97 -2.40 -8.50 -4.44
N ASP A 98 -2.67 -9.73 -4.01
CA ASP A 98 -1.98 -10.37 -2.90
C ASP A 98 -1.21 -11.57 -3.46
N SER A 99 0.12 -11.42 -3.50
CA SER A 99 1.01 -12.33 -4.20
C SER A 99 1.50 -13.48 -3.32
N HIS A 100 1.03 -13.59 -2.07
CA HIS A 100 1.45 -14.70 -1.22
C HIS A 100 1.06 -16.03 -1.87
N PRO A 101 1.90 -17.09 -1.81
CA PRO A 101 1.62 -18.38 -2.45
C PRO A 101 0.31 -19.05 -1.99
N SER A 102 -0.21 -18.72 -0.81
CA SER A 102 -1.52 -19.24 -0.35
C SER A 102 -2.71 -18.38 -0.78
N VAL A 103 -2.50 -17.21 -1.39
CA VAL A 103 -3.56 -16.29 -1.81
C VAL A 103 -3.64 -16.21 -3.33
N GLN A 104 -2.56 -15.77 -3.99
CA GLN A 104 -2.42 -15.70 -5.45
C GLN A 104 -3.62 -15.10 -6.19
N LYS A 105 -4.15 -13.98 -5.67
CA LYS A 105 -5.37 -13.35 -6.20
C LYS A 105 -5.18 -11.87 -6.51
N ILE A 106 -5.93 -11.41 -7.50
CA ILE A 106 -6.11 -9.99 -7.79
C ILE A 106 -7.56 -9.63 -7.48
N TRP A 107 -7.74 -8.59 -6.68
CA TRP A 107 -9.03 -8.04 -6.30
C TRP A 107 -9.28 -6.76 -7.09
N ALA A 108 -10.51 -6.56 -7.54
CA ALA A 108 -11.00 -5.28 -8.03
C ALA A 108 -11.88 -4.62 -6.95
N PHE A 109 -11.85 -3.30 -6.93
CA PHE A 109 -12.67 -2.45 -6.07
C PHE A 109 -13.24 -1.35 -6.94
N ASP A 110 -14.49 -0.97 -6.67
CA ASP A 110 -14.97 0.31 -7.16
C ASP A 110 -14.23 1.41 -6.38
N TYR A 111 -13.76 2.42 -7.10
CA TYR A 111 -12.86 3.44 -6.55
C TYR A 111 -13.46 4.81 -6.71
N ASP A 112 -13.83 5.41 -5.57
CA ASP A 112 -14.24 6.80 -5.52
C ASP A 112 -12.98 7.68 -5.69
N THR A 113 -12.87 8.34 -6.84
CA THR A 113 -11.72 9.19 -7.14
C THR A 113 -11.66 10.45 -6.30
N ASP A 114 -12.82 10.96 -5.86
CA ASP A 114 -12.91 12.21 -5.10
C ASP A 114 -12.42 11.96 -3.67
N SER A 115 -12.99 10.96 -3.00
CA SER A 115 -12.59 10.63 -1.63
C SER A 115 -11.32 9.79 -1.55
N GLY A 116 -11.00 9.03 -2.60
CA GLY A 116 -9.88 8.09 -2.64
C GLY A 116 -10.15 6.83 -1.85
N THR A 117 -11.35 6.29 -1.99
CA THR A 117 -11.85 5.21 -1.15
C THR A 117 -12.21 4.01 -2.02
N PRO A 118 -11.55 2.85 -1.85
CA PRO A 118 -11.97 1.62 -2.47
C PRO A 118 -13.17 1.01 -1.73
N HIS A 119 -14.15 0.50 -2.46
CA HIS A 119 -15.30 -0.23 -1.93
C HIS A 119 -15.66 -1.41 -2.86
N ASP A 120 -16.63 -2.23 -2.44
CA ASP A 120 -17.16 -3.36 -3.24
C ASP A 120 -16.09 -4.29 -3.80
N ARG A 121 -15.24 -4.79 -2.89
CA ARG A 121 -14.19 -5.77 -3.18
C ARG A 121 -14.78 -6.99 -3.89
N ARG A 122 -14.24 -7.31 -5.07
CA ARG A 122 -14.61 -8.49 -5.85
C ARG A 122 -13.37 -9.19 -6.39
N LEU A 123 -13.46 -10.50 -6.54
CA LEU A 123 -12.41 -11.26 -7.21
C LEU A 123 -12.33 -10.83 -8.68
N PHE A 124 -11.12 -10.50 -9.14
CA PHE A 124 -10.86 -10.18 -10.55
C PHE A 124 -10.12 -11.33 -11.23
N VAL A 125 -9.06 -11.85 -10.60
CA VAL A 125 -8.30 -13.01 -11.08
C VAL A 125 -7.97 -13.92 -9.90
N ASP A 126 -8.16 -15.22 -10.10
CA ASP A 126 -7.62 -16.30 -9.27
C ASP A 126 -6.55 -17.03 -10.09
N MET A 127 -5.35 -17.17 -9.54
CA MET A 127 -4.21 -17.82 -10.22
C MET A 127 -3.91 -19.22 -9.67
N ASN A 128 -4.77 -19.75 -8.82
CA ASN A 128 -4.71 -21.15 -8.34
C ASN A 128 -5.21 -22.14 -9.39
#